data_AF-A0A4C1TLG4-F1
#
_entry.id   AF-A0A4C1TLG4-F1
#
_cell.length_a   1.000
_cell.length_b   1.000
_cell.length_c   1.000
_cell.angle_alpha   90.00
_cell.angle_beta   90.00
_cell.angle_gamma   90.00
#
_symmetry.space_group_name_H-M   'P 1'
#
loop_
_entity.id
_entity.type
_entity.pdbx_description
1 polymer ?
#
loop_
_entity_poly.entity_id
_entity_poly.type
_entity_poly.pdbx_seq_one_letter_code
_entity_poly.pdbx_strand_id
1 'polypeptide(L)'
;MATKSTASTAYAIATATANPVAARADTIYVQQHHTTTAHNSVVTSSQRKGSNVRQTETLNRSYSQHSVYSNTGSFDDDYSHQLHQPHHPHSLAPAQHPIVPQNPALFESLNIKCVVQLELIQTVDNIIFFPATSRKEDAETLAQAAADLTGNTTTHPMLDCQREEQGMYSYLRTRQLFTLADCLMQSHRFAKRFNDNQDQRNTLWRAGFKGSIKPNLLKQETASLACVLRIFFKMYGDENRRSDWPGIEQELVQVCKEALSYFLSLQSEAHRDAWTSLLLLILTRLLKMSDPR
;
A
#
# COMPACT_ATOMS: atom_id res chain seq x y z
N MET A 1 -24.39 44.26 -12.12
CA MET A 1 -24.12 43.25 -13.17
C MET A 1 -22.69 42.73 -12.98
N ALA A 2 -22.50 41.58 -12.33
CA ALA A 2 -21.24 40.82 -12.35
C ALA A 2 -21.41 39.49 -11.57
N THR A 3 -21.70 38.39 -12.27
CA THR A 3 -21.54 37.01 -11.74
C THR A 3 -21.46 35.99 -12.88
N LYS A 4 -20.36 35.98 -13.64
CA LYS A 4 -19.98 34.81 -14.47
C LYS A 4 -18.45 34.76 -14.64
N SER A 5 -17.72 34.15 -13.69
CA SER A 5 -16.29 33.83 -13.93
C SER A 5 -15.70 32.68 -13.08
N THR A 6 -16.50 31.93 -12.31
CA THR A 6 -15.98 30.83 -11.45
C THR A 6 -16.29 29.42 -11.96
N ALA A 7 -17.24 29.26 -12.89
CA ALA A 7 -17.60 27.95 -13.44
C ALA A 7 -16.65 27.44 -14.54
N SER A 8 -15.88 28.33 -15.17
CA SER A 8 -15.02 27.96 -16.31
C SER A 8 -13.73 27.26 -15.91
N THR A 9 -13.24 27.46 -14.69
CA THR A 9 -11.99 26.85 -14.21
C THR A 9 -12.18 25.40 -13.74
N ALA A 10 -13.39 25.04 -13.29
CA ALA A 10 -13.71 23.68 -12.85
C ALA A 10 -13.84 22.68 -14.02
N TYR A 11 -14.28 23.15 -15.20
CA TYR A 11 -14.45 22.29 -16.38
C TYR A 11 -13.12 21.99 -17.09
N ALA A 12 -12.13 22.89 -16.99
CA ALA A 12 -10.83 22.75 -17.67
C ALA A 12 -9.89 21.73 -17.00
N ILE A 13 -10.12 21.35 -15.74
CA ILE A 13 -9.27 20.41 -14.99
C ILE A 13 -9.74 18.95 -15.17
N ALA A 14 -11.01 18.74 -15.55
CA ALA A 14 -11.56 17.40 -15.77
C ALA A 14 -11.20 16.78 -17.13
N THR A 15 -10.75 17.57 -18.10
CA THR A 15 -10.49 17.11 -19.49
C THR A 15 -9.02 16.87 -19.82
N ALA A 16 -8.08 17.12 -18.92
CA ALA A 16 -6.64 17.01 -19.20
C ALA A 16 -6.03 15.60 -19.05
N THR A 17 -6.84 14.53 -18.89
CA THR A 17 -6.33 13.14 -18.80
C THR A 17 -6.98 12.17 -19.79
N ALA A 18 -7.59 12.66 -20.87
CA ALA A 18 -8.06 11.78 -21.95
C ALA A 18 -6.90 11.44 -22.89
N ASN A 19 -6.29 10.25 -22.72
CA ASN A 19 -5.37 9.65 -23.68
C ASN A 19 -6.11 8.54 -24.47
N PRO A 20 -5.95 8.40 -25.80
CA PRO A 20 -6.92 7.73 -26.67
C PRO A 20 -6.51 6.28 -26.98
N VAL A 21 -6.70 5.36 -26.04
CA VAL A 21 -6.41 3.91 -26.27
C VAL A 21 -7.64 3.00 -26.06
N ALA A 22 -8.78 3.54 -25.64
CA ALA A 22 -9.97 2.75 -25.30
C ALA A 22 -10.90 2.38 -26.47
N ALA A 23 -10.50 2.56 -27.74
CA ALA A 23 -11.41 2.43 -28.89
C ALA A 23 -11.32 1.10 -29.67
N ARG A 24 -10.83 -0.01 -29.07
CA ARG A 24 -10.65 -1.28 -29.80
C ARG A 24 -10.93 -2.56 -29.00
N ALA A 25 -11.95 -2.59 -28.16
CA ALA A 25 -12.35 -3.81 -27.47
C ALA A 25 -13.86 -4.01 -27.39
N ASP A 26 -14.56 -3.83 -28.51
CA ASP A 26 -15.92 -4.36 -28.67
C ASP A 26 -15.98 -5.08 -30.01
N THR A 27 -15.83 -6.40 -29.99
CA THR A 27 -16.43 -7.41 -30.88
C THR A 27 -15.77 -8.75 -30.54
N ILE A 28 -16.53 -9.68 -29.95
CA ILE A 28 -16.53 -11.13 -30.27
C ILE A 28 -17.71 -11.74 -29.49
N TYR A 29 -18.75 -12.07 -30.26
CA TYR A 29 -19.81 -13.04 -29.96
C TYR A 29 -19.19 -14.46 -29.88
N VAL A 30 -19.81 -15.38 -29.12
CA VAL A 30 -20.02 -16.84 -29.41
C VAL A 30 -20.47 -17.49 -28.08
N GLN A 31 -21.75 -17.88 -27.88
CA GLN A 31 -22.54 -19.01 -28.40
C GLN A 31 -22.64 -20.14 -27.36
N GLN A 32 -23.86 -20.33 -26.84
CA GLN A 32 -24.27 -21.44 -25.99
C GLN A 32 -24.23 -22.75 -26.77
N HIS A 33 -23.76 -23.83 -26.14
CA HIS A 33 -24.12 -25.19 -26.52
C HIS A 33 -24.51 -26.00 -25.28
N HIS A 34 -25.75 -26.49 -25.30
CA HIS A 34 -26.27 -27.56 -24.46
C HIS A 34 -25.76 -28.92 -24.93
N THR A 35 -25.49 -29.83 -23.99
CA THR A 35 -25.63 -31.27 -24.22
C THR A 35 -25.96 -32.00 -22.92
N THR A 36 -27.05 -32.76 -22.97
CA THR A 36 -27.61 -33.67 -21.96
C THR A 36 -27.06 -35.09 -22.17
N THR A 37 -27.17 -35.95 -21.13
CA THR A 37 -27.27 -37.45 -21.09
C THR A 37 -26.32 -38.01 -20.01
N ALA A 38 -26.55 -39.07 -19.24
CA ALA A 38 -27.65 -39.71 -18.48
C ALA A 38 -27.12 -41.11 -18.03
N HIS A 39 -27.56 -41.62 -16.86
CA HIS A 39 -27.39 -43.00 -16.31
C HIS A 39 -25.96 -43.42 -15.88
N ASN A 40 -25.71 -44.20 -14.81
CA ASN A 40 -26.50 -45.23 -14.14
C ASN A 40 -26.01 -45.54 -12.68
N SER A 41 -26.98 -45.69 -11.77
CA SER A 41 -27.16 -46.64 -10.65
C SER A 41 -25.98 -47.40 -10.00
N VAL A 42 -25.84 -47.32 -8.66
CA VAL A 42 -25.84 -48.50 -7.74
C VAL A 42 -26.40 -48.07 -6.37
N VAL A 43 -27.33 -48.90 -5.88
CA VAL A 43 -28.07 -48.81 -4.60
C VAL A 43 -27.38 -49.69 -3.55
N THR A 44 -27.21 -49.20 -2.33
CA THR A 44 -27.26 -50.04 -1.11
C THR A 44 -27.89 -49.26 0.04
N SER A 45 -28.92 -49.88 0.62
CA SER A 45 -29.81 -49.40 1.68
C SER A 45 -29.25 -49.63 3.09
N SER A 46 -29.53 -48.72 4.02
CA SER A 46 -29.95 -49.08 5.38
C SER A 46 -30.70 -47.94 6.08
N GLN A 47 -31.84 -48.30 6.67
CA GLN A 47 -32.87 -47.46 7.28
C GLN A 47 -32.42 -46.86 8.62
N ARG A 48 -32.92 -45.66 8.95
CA ARG A 48 -33.59 -45.38 10.24
C ARG A 48 -34.43 -44.09 10.19
N LYS A 49 -35.58 -44.18 10.88
CA LYS A 49 -36.75 -43.28 10.91
C LYS A 49 -36.51 -41.97 11.67
N GLY A 50 -37.26 -40.91 11.33
CA GLY A 50 -37.82 -40.00 12.34
C GLY A 50 -37.91 -38.50 12.00
N SER A 51 -39.14 -38.05 11.69
CA SER A 51 -39.75 -36.73 11.93
C SER A 51 -39.26 -35.43 11.25
N ASN A 52 -40.18 -34.88 10.43
CA ASN A 52 -40.25 -33.52 9.86
C ASN A 52 -40.12 -32.39 10.89
N VAL A 53 -39.35 -31.34 10.55
CA VAL A 53 -39.81 -29.92 10.60
C VAL A 53 -39.15 -29.16 9.45
N ARG A 54 -39.97 -28.50 8.63
CA ARG A 54 -39.59 -27.66 7.50
C ARG A 54 -39.39 -26.23 8.02
N GLN A 55 -38.16 -25.71 7.99
CA GLN A 55 -37.88 -24.28 8.14
C GLN A 55 -37.16 -23.77 6.90
N THR A 56 -37.62 -22.63 6.43
CA THR A 56 -37.19 -21.87 5.25
C THR A 56 -35.69 -21.57 5.28
N GLU A 57 -34.93 -22.09 4.31
CA GLU A 57 -33.55 -21.70 4.05
C GLU A 57 -33.51 -20.30 3.43
N THR A 58 -33.16 -19.31 4.25
CA THR A 58 -32.54 -18.08 3.78
C THR A 58 -31.04 -18.35 3.67
N LEU A 59 -30.46 -18.09 2.50
CA LEU A 59 -29.03 -18.21 2.24
C LEU A 59 -28.26 -17.24 3.14
N ASN A 60 -27.85 -17.72 4.30
CA ASN A 60 -26.98 -16.99 5.21
C ASN A 60 -25.54 -17.12 4.68
N ARG A 61 -25.05 -16.06 4.04
CA ARG A 61 -23.67 -15.99 3.54
C ARG A 61 -22.76 -15.87 4.75
N SER A 62 -22.24 -17.00 5.21
CA SER A 62 -21.28 -17.10 6.30
C SER A 62 -20.12 -16.13 6.09
N TYR A 63 -19.96 -15.20 7.04
CA TYR A 63 -18.74 -14.42 7.21
C TYR A 63 -17.57 -15.41 7.35
N SER A 64 -16.68 -15.43 6.36
CA SER A 64 -15.42 -16.15 6.47
C SER A 64 -14.55 -15.44 7.50
N GLN A 65 -14.30 -16.14 8.61
CA GLN A 65 -13.35 -15.76 9.63
C GLN A 65 -11.92 -15.89 9.08
N HIS A 66 -11.37 -14.80 8.56
CA HIS A 66 -9.92 -14.59 8.46
C HIS A 66 -9.62 -13.11 8.64
N SER A 67 -9.78 -12.63 9.88
CA SER A 67 -9.15 -11.40 10.34
C SER A 67 -8.20 -11.75 11.47
N VAL A 68 -6.98 -12.16 11.11
CA VAL A 68 -5.86 -12.23 12.06
C VAL A 68 -5.08 -10.92 11.90
N TYR A 69 -5.74 -9.81 12.23
CA TYR A 69 -5.12 -8.49 12.39
C TYR A 69 -5.58 -7.79 13.68
N SER A 70 -6.14 -8.55 14.62
CA SER A 70 -6.27 -8.08 15.99
C SER A 70 -5.02 -8.53 16.75
N ASN A 71 -4.29 -7.55 17.27
CA ASN A 71 -3.30 -7.69 18.33
C ASN A 71 -1.84 -7.94 17.92
N THR A 72 -1.18 -6.89 17.45
CA THR A 72 0.22 -6.62 17.81
C THR A 72 0.35 -5.17 18.26
N GLY A 73 0.57 -4.99 19.56
CA GLY A 73 1.30 -3.86 20.18
C GLY A 73 0.93 -2.45 19.74
N SER A 74 0.21 -1.75 20.62
CA SER A 74 -0.06 -0.32 20.56
C SER A 74 1.23 0.48 20.29
N PHE A 75 1.25 1.19 19.16
CA PHE A 75 2.20 2.29 18.87
C PHE A 75 1.43 3.52 18.36
N ASP A 76 0.16 3.65 18.73
CA ASP A 76 -0.72 4.73 18.28
C ASP A 76 -1.14 5.70 19.40
N ASP A 77 -0.78 5.47 20.68
CA ASP A 77 -1.37 6.23 21.80
C ASP A 77 -0.51 7.35 22.43
N ASP A 78 0.76 7.57 22.08
CA ASP A 78 1.62 8.47 22.90
C ASP A 78 1.97 9.85 22.29
N TYR A 79 1.43 10.22 21.12
CA TYR A 79 1.79 11.49 20.45
C TYR A 79 0.95 12.72 20.85
N SER A 80 0.32 12.72 22.03
CA SER A 80 -0.69 13.72 22.40
C SER A 80 -0.46 14.46 23.73
N HIS A 81 0.77 14.79 24.10
CA HIS A 81 1.03 15.68 25.23
C HIS A 81 1.91 16.88 24.85
N GLN A 82 1.28 18.01 24.55
CA GLN A 82 1.55 19.35 25.13
C GLN A 82 0.97 20.49 24.27
N LEU A 83 -0.03 21.18 24.82
CA LEU A 83 -0.18 22.66 24.84
C LEU A 83 -1.40 23.01 25.69
N HIS A 84 -1.19 23.17 27.01
CA HIS A 84 -2.15 23.84 27.89
C HIS A 84 -1.97 25.37 27.74
N GLN A 85 -3.03 26.06 27.33
CA GLN A 85 -3.19 27.51 27.54
C GLN A 85 -4.49 27.79 28.30
N PRO A 86 -4.54 28.87 29.11
CA PRO A 86 -5.50 29.00 30.19
C PRO A 86 -6.90 29.43 29.72
N HIS A 87 -7.88 29.02 30.52
CA HIS A 87 -9.31 29.23 30.34
C HIS A 87 -9.72 30.71 30.25
N HIS A 88 -10.55 31.04 29.26
CA HIS A 88 -11.45 32.21 29.27
C HIS A 88 -12.91 31.74 29.11
N PRO A 89 -13.89 32.39 29.78
CA PRO A 89 -15.24 31.88 29.90
C PRO A 89 -16.12 32.21 28.68
N HIS A 90 -16.96 31.22 28.33
CA HIS A 90 -18.20 31.27 27.56
C HIS A 90 -18.44 32.45 26.60
N SER A 91 -18.25 32.18 25.30
CA SER A 91 -19.06 32.78 24.25
C SER A 91 -19.72 31.65 23.44
N LEU A 92 -21.01 31.76 23.20
CA LEU A 92 -21.87 30.75 22.56
C LEU A 92 -21.31 30.35 21.20
N ALA A 93 -20.77 29.14 21.09
CA ALA A 93 -20.34 28.57 19.83
C ALA A 93 -21.58 28.37 18.93
N PRO A 94 -21.56 28.80 17.65
CA PRO A 94 -22.60 28.40 16.73
C PRO A 94 -22.52 26.88 16.54
N ALA A 95 -23.69 26.22 16.55
CA ALA A 95 -23.84 24.79 16.38
C ALA A 95 -22.94 24.28 15.24
N GLN A 96 -22.04 23.34 15.56
CA GLN A 96 -21.25 22.64 14.56
C GLN A 96 -22.21 21.83 13.70
N HIS A 97 -22.61 22.40 12.55
CA HIS A 97 -23.30 21.63 11.53
C HIS A 97 -22.42 20.46 11.10
N PRO A 98 -22.98 19.24 10.93
CA PRO A 98 -22.23 18.15 10.35
C PRO A 98 -21.70 18.61 9.00
N ILE A 99 -20.37 18.56 8.83
CA ILE A 99 -19.71 18.92 7.57
C ILE A 99 -20.10 17.84 6.56
N VAL A 100 -21.18 18.07 5.82
CA VAL A 100 -21.61 17.18 4.74
C VAL A 100 -20.60 17.32 3.60
N PRO A 101 -20.01 16.21 3.09
CA PRO A 101 -19.16 16.24 1.91
C PRO A 101 -19.82 17.00 0.75
N GLN A 102 -19.17 18.06 0.26
CA GLN A 102 -19.70 18.83 -0.86
C GLN A 102 -19.74 18.03 -2.18
N ASN A 103 -19.09 16.86 -2.22
CA ASN A 103 -19.24 15.88 -3.30
C ASN A 103 -18.88 14.45 -2.80
N PRO A 104 -19.85 13.66 -2.29
CA PRO A 104 -19.57 12.36 -1.69
C PRO A 104 -19.00 11.34 -2.68
N ALA A 105 -19.43 11.38 -3.95
CA ALA A 105 -18.94 10.47 -4.98
C ALA A 105 -17.45 10.68 -5.33
N LEU A 106 -17.00 11.94 -5.35
CA LEU A 106 -15.57 12.25 -5.54
C LEU A 106 -14.72 11.76 -4.35
N PHE A 107 -15.24 11.87 -3.13
CA PHE A 107 -14.55 11.38 -1.93
C PHE A 107 -14.51 9.86 -1.89
N GLU A 108 -15.62 9.21 -2.23
CA GLU A 108 -15.65 7.76 -2.33
C GLU A 108 -14.65 7.26 -3.38
N SER A 109 -14.62 7.88 -4.57
CA SER A 109 -13.64 7.53 -5.62
C SER A 109 -12.19 7.71 -5.16
N LEU A 110 -11.86 8.83 -4.48
CA LEU A 110 -10.51 9.04 -3.95
C LEU A 110 -10.16 8.04 -2.86
N ASN A 111 -11.10 7.72 -1.96
CA ASN A 111 -10.88 6.74 -0.90
C ASN A 111 -10.64 5.34 -1.49
N ILE A 112 -11.43 4.93 -2.48
CA ILE A 112 -11.23 3.68 -3.22
C ILE A 112 -9.84 3.65 -3.84
N LYS A 113 -9.40 4.73 -4.51
CA LYS A 113 -8.05 4.81 -5.08
C LYS A 113 -6.97 4.59 -4.00
N CYS A 114 -7.09 5.22 -2.84
CA CYS A 114 -6.12 5.07 -1.76
C CYS A 114 -6.09 3.65 -1.16
N VAL A 115 -7.24 2.98 -1.05
CA VAL A 115 -7.34 1.59 -0.58
C VAL A 115 -6.76 0.64 -1.62
N VAL A 116 -7.21 0.73 -2.87
CA VAL A 116 -6.70 -0.10 -3.98
C VAL A 116 -5.20 0.07 -4.15
N GLN A 117 -4.69 1.29 -3.98
CA GLN A 117 -3.25 1.55 -4.03
C GLN A 117 -2.49 0.80 -2.92
N LEU A 118 -3.02 0.76 -1.69
CA LEU A 118 -2.38 0.03 -0.59
C LEU A 118 -2.42 -1.48 -0.81
N GLU A 119 -3.57 -2.00 -1.25
CA GLU A 119 -3.75 -3.42 -1.58
C GLU A 119 -2.82 -3.85 -2.72
N LEU A 120 -2.63 -3.01 -3.75
CA LEU A 120 -1.66 -3.23 -4.82
C LEU A 120 -0.24 -3.37 -4.27
N ILE A 121 0.20 -2.43 -3.42
CA ILE A 121 1.54 -2.47 -2.81
C ILE A 121 1.73 -3.76 -2.01
N GLN A 122 0.78 -4.09 -1.14
CA GLN A 122 0.84 -5.28 -0.30
C GLN A 122 0.80 -6.57 -1.13
N THR A 123 0.02 -6.60 -2.21
CA THR A 123 -0.07 -7.75 -3.10
C THR A 123 1.26 -8.00 -3.80
N VAL A 124 1.89 -6.96 -4.35
CA VAL A 124 3.21 -7.10 -5.01
C VAL A 124 4.27 -7.56 -4.01
N ASP A 125 4.34 -6.95 -2.83
CA ASP A 125 5.28 -7.32 -1.77
C ASP A 125 5.10 -8.80 -1.34
N ASN A 126 3.86 -9.21 -1.08
CA ASN A 126 3.54 -10.58 -0.68
C ASN A 126 3.83 -11.61 -1.79
N ILE A 127 3.60 -11.27 -3.06
CA ILE A 127 3.91 -12.15 -4.19
C ILE A 127 5.42 -12.34 -4.29
N ILE A 128 6.20 -11.26 -4.26
CA ILE A 128 7.64 -11.34 -4.50
C ILE A 128 8.37 -11.94 -3.29
N PHE A 129 8.03 -11.53 -2.07
CA PHE A 129 8.79 -11.82 -0.86
C PHE A 129 8.11 -12.79 0.12
N PHE A 130 6.93 -13.31 -0.20
CA PHE A 130 6.07 -14.08 0.70
C PHE A 130 5.42 -13.21 1.80
N PRO A 131 4.16 -13.51 2.20
CA PRO A 131 3.47 -12.73 3.22
C PRO A 131 4.25 -12.54 4.51
N ALA A 132 4.24 -11.30 5.00
CA ALA A 132 4.87 -10.86 6.25
C ALA A 132 6.41 -10.91 6.31
N THR A 133 7.11 -11.43 5.30
CA THR A 133 8.58 -11.49 5.29
C THR A 133 9.20 -10.10 5.37
N SER A 134 8.81 -9.18 4.50
CA SER A 134 9.39 -7.82 4.47
C SER A 134 9.12 -7.03 5.76
N ARG A 135 7.96 -7.24 6.40
CA ARG A 135 7.66 -6.63 7.70
C ARG A 135 8.54 -7.17 8.82
N LYS A 136 8.81 -8.48 8.80
CA LYS A 136 9.70 -9.12 9.77
C LYS A 136 11.14 -8.60 9.60
N GLU A 137 11.63 -8.51 8.37
CA GLU A 137 12.96 -7.97 8.06
C GLU A 137 13.10 -6.50 8.51
N ASP A 138 12.07 -5.68 8.32
CA ASP A 138 12.07 -4.28 8.76
C ASP A 138 12.15 -4.17 10.29
N ALA A 139 11.38 -4.99 11.01
CA ALA A 139 11.39 -5.03 12.46
C ALA A 139 12.76 -5.49 13.01
N GLU A 140 13.38 -6.49 12.38
CA GLU A 140 14.72 -6.96 12.72
C GLU A 140 15.79 -5.89 12.45
N THR A 141 15.70 -5.21 11.30
CA THR A 141 16.64 -4.13 10.94
C THR A 141 16.55 -2.97 11.94
N LEU A 142 15.33 -2.58 12.34
CA LEU A 142 15.12 -1.52 13.31
C LEU A 142 15.58 -1.91 14.72
N ALA A 143 15.32 -3.16 15.14
CA ALA A 143 15.82 -3.69 16.40
C ALA A 143 17.35 -3.72 16.45
N GLN A 144 18.01 -4.10 15.35
CA GLN A 144 19.47 -4.09 15.25
C GLN A 144 20.04 -2.68 15.34
N ALA A 145 19.47 -1.72 14.59
CA ALA A 145 19.91 -0.33 14.64
C ALA A 145 19.77 0.26 16.06
N ALA A 146 18.71 -0.11 16.79
CA ALA A 146 18.55 0.29 18.19
C ALA A 146 19.58 -0.37 19.13
N ALA A 147 19.90 -1.65 18.92
CA ALA A 147 20.92 -2.36 19.70
C ALA A 147 22.32 -1.74 19.50
N ASP A 148 22.67 -1.40 18.26
CA ASP A 148 23.96 -0.80 17.91
C ASP A 148 24.18 0.56 18.61
N LEU A 149 23.12 1.36 18.78
CA LEU A 149 23.16 2.63 19.52
C LEU A 149 23.36 2.46 21.03
N THR A 150 22.97 1.32 21.60
CA THR A 150 23.05 1.06 23.05
C THR A 150 24.31 0.31 23.47
N GLY A 151 25.22 0.01 22.53
CA GLY A 151 26.49 -0.68 22.80
C GLY A 151 26.33 -2.18 23.09
N ASN A 152 25.12 -2.74 22.97
CA ASN A 152 24.87 -4.17 23.11
C ASN A 152 25.06 -4.87 21.76
N THR A 153 26.31 -5.12 21.38
CA THR A 153 26.63 -5.84 20.15
C THR A 153 26.44 -7.35 20.35
N THR A 154 25.22 -7.85 20.18
CA THR A 154 25.03 -9.25 19.82
C THR A 154 25.20 -9.38 18.32
N THR A 155 26.36 -9.89 17.88
CA THR A 155 26.54 -10.40 16.51
C THR A 155 25.66 -11.64 16.34
N HIS A 156 24.36 -11.45 16.18
CA HIS A 156 23.55 -12.50 15.58
C HIS A 156 23.96 -12.55 14.11
N PRO A 157 24.36 -13.72 13.57
CA PRO A 157 24.52 -13.87 12.14
C PRO A 157 23.18 -13.52 11.50
N MET A 158 23.13 -12.31 10.96
CA MET A 158 21.95 -11.75 10.33
C MET A 158 21.73 -12.52 9.04
N LEU A 159 20.54 -13.09 8.86
CA LEU A 159 19.92 -13.41 7.56
C LEU A 159 20.33 -14.66 6.77
N ASP A 160 21.13 -15.60 7.27
CA ASP A 160 21.69 -16.63 6.37
C ASP A 160 20.89 -17.93 6.13
N CYS A 161 19.65 -18.13 6.61
CA CYS A 161 19.01 -19.44 6.33
C CYS A 161 17.48 -19.56 6.30
N GLN A 162 16.69 -18.48 6.28
CA GLN A 162 15.23 -18.65 6.22
C GLN A 162 14.59 -17.96 5.02
N ARG A 163 14.46 -18.77 3.96
CA ARG A 163 13.43 -18.74 2.89
C ARG A 163 13.72 -17.94 1.62
N GLU A 164 14.86 -18.16 0.97
CA GLU A 164 14.99 -17.70 -0.42
C GLU A 164 13.88 -18.26 -1.35
N GLU A 165 13.20 -19.34 -0.96
CA GLU A 165 12.19 -20.02 -1.79
C GLU A 165 10.72 -19.74 -1.47
N GLN A 166 10.35 -18.97 -0.45
CA GLN A 166 8.91 -18.84 -0.13
C GLN A 166 8.16 -17.84 -1.01
N GLY A 167 8.86 -16.87 -1.62
CA GLY A 167 8.26 -15.91 -2.54
C GLY A 167 8.29 -16.37 -3.99
N MET A 168 7.56 -15.67 -4.86
CA MET A 168 7.55 -15.95 -6.30
C MET A 168 8.73 -15.34 -7.06
N TYR A 169 9.64 -14.63 -6.37
CA TYR A 169 10.78 -13.93 -6.99
C TYR A 169 11.61 -14.80 -7.96
N SER A 170 11.94 -16.04 -7.58
CA SER A 170 12.76 -16.95 -8.40
C SER A 170 12.07 -17.36 -9.71
N TYR A 171 10.74 -17.25 -9.78
CA TYR A 171 9.94 -17.58 -10.96
C TYR A 171 9.68 -16.37 -11.88
N LEU A 172 10.10 -15.17 -11.47
CA LEU A 172 9.88 -13.94 -12.22
C LEU A 172 11.11 -13.55 -13.04
N ARG A 173 10.93 -13.29 -14.34
CA ARG A 173 12.00 -12.76 -15.20
C ARG A 173 12.31 -11.31 -14.83
N THR A 174 13.52 -10.86 -15.13
CA THR A 174 13.98 -9.47 -14.95
C THR A 174 12.95 -8.44 -15.44
N ARG A 175 12.42 -8.61 -16.66
CA ARG A 175 11.40 -7.71 -17.23
C ARG A 175 10.10 -7.63 -16.40
N GLN A 176 9.68 -8.74 -15.79
CA GLN A 176 8.48 -8.76 -14.96
C GLN A 176 8.72 -8.03 -13.65
N LEU A 177 9.90 -8.20 -13.04
CA LEU A 177 10.28 -7.47 -11.84
C LEU A 177 10.37 -5.96 -12.09
N PHE A 178 10.94 -5.53 -13.22
CA PHE A 178 10.89 -4.10 -13.63
C PHE A 178 9.46 -3.60 -13.80
N THR A 179 8.57 -4.38 -14.44
CA THR A 179 7.17 -3.98 -14.61
C THR A 179 6.47 -3.78 -13.26
N LEU A 180 6.75 -4.64 -12.28
CA LEU A 180 6.22 -4.51 -10.92
C LEU A 180 6.84 -3.30 -10.19
N ALA A 181 8.15 -3.10 -10.32
CA ALA A 181 8.84 -1.93 -9.76
C ALA A 181 8.31 -0.61 -10.34
N ASP A 182 8.07 -0.54 -11.65
CA ASP A 182 7.48 0.64 -12.32
C ASP A 182 6.07 0.94 -11.81
N CYS A 183 5.27 -0.10 -11.58
CA CYS A 183 3.93 0.03 -10.99
C CYS A 183 4.01 0.60 -9.56
N LEU A 184 4.92 0.08 -8.75
CA LEU A 184 5.18 0.58 -7.40
C LEU A 184 5.74 2.01 -7.41
N MET A 185 6.61 2.37 -8.36
CA MET A 185 7.14 3.73 -8.50
C MET A 185 6.05 4.73 -8.90
N GLN A 186 5.09 4.34 -9.74
CA GLN A 186 3.91 5.16 -10.02
C GLN A 186 3.07 5.38 -8.76
N SER A 187 2.87 4.32 -7.98
CA SER A 187 2.20 4.40 -6.67
C SER A 187 2.93 5.36 -5.71
N HIS A 188 4.25 5.21 -5.57
CA HIS A 188 5.09 6.09 -4.76
C HIS A 188 4.94 7.56 -5.17
N ARG A 189 5.09 7.85 -6.48
CA ARG A 189 5.01 9.21 -7.02
C ARG A 189 3.64 9.85 -6.79
N PHE A 190 2.56 9.06 -6.89
CA PHE A 190 1.21 9.54 -6.57
C PHE A 190 1.09 9.92 -5.08
N ALA A 191 1.52 9.04 -4.17
CA ALA A 191 1.43 9.27 -2.73
C ALA A 191 2.30 10.47 -2.30
N LYS A 192 3.53 10.56 -2.83
CA LYS A 192 4.44 11.70 -2.65
C LYS A 192 3.80 13.03 -3.07
N ARG A 193 3.24 13.10 -4.29
CA ARG A 193 2.55 14.31 -4.78
C ARG A 193 1.34 14.69 -3.92
N PHE A 194 0.59 13.69 -3.46
CA PHE A 194 -0.53 13.92 -2.55
C PHE A 194 -0.07 14.50 -1.20
N ASN A 195 1.02 13.96 -0.63
CA ASN A 195 1.56 14.42 0.66
C ASN A 195 2.13 15.85 0.57
N ASP A 196 2.76 16.18 -0.55
CA ASP A 196 3.37 17.48 -0.84
C ASP A 196 2.31 18.58 -1.10
N ASN A 197 1.14 18.21 -1.65
CA ASN A 197 0.07 19.16 -1.94
C ASN A 197 -0.75 19.54 -0.68
N GLN A 198 -0.21 20.47 0.10
CA GLN A 198 -0.84 20.96 1.33
C GLN A 198 -2.23 21.56 1.10
N ASP A 199 -2.44 22.28 -0.01
CA ASP A 199 -3.72 22.93 -0.33
C ASP A 199 -4.82 21.91 -0.61
N GLN A 200 -4.51 20.87 -1.40
CA GLN A 200 -5.43 19.77 -1.65
C GLN A 200 -5.77 19.05 -0.34
N ARG A 201 -4.77 18.74 0.49
CA ARG A 201 -4.98 18.07 1.78
C ARG A 201 -5.82 18.90 2.75
N ASN A 202 -5.57 20.20 2.83
CA ASN A 202 -6.35 21.14 3.65
C ASN A 202 -7.79 21.24 3.15
N THR A 203 -8.00 21.23 1.84
CA THR A 203 -9.35 21.25 1.24
C THR A 203 -10.11 19.97 1.57
N LEU A 204 -9.49 18.80 1.40
CA LEU A 204 -10.09 17.51 1.75
C LEU A 204 -10.40 17.41 3.25
N TRP A 205 -9.48 17.89 4.10
CA TRP A 205 -9.67 17.91 5.55
C TRP A 205 -10.84 18.80 5.95
N ARG A 206 -10.90 20.03 5.45
CA ARG A 206 -12.03 20.97 5.71
C ARG A 206 -13.37 20.42 5.22
N ALA A 207 -13.36 19.56 4.19
CA ALA A 207 -14.55 18.92 3.67
C ALA A 207 -14.91 17.60 4.38
N GLY A 208 -14.20 17.22 5.44
CA GLY A 208 -14.52 16.03 6.25
C GLY A 208 -14.13 14.70 5.62
N PHE A 209 -13.23 14.69 4.62
CA PHE A 209 -12.86 13.49 3.84
C PHE A 209 -12.43 12.28 4.71
N LYS A 210 -11.70 12.51 5.80
CA LYS A 210 -11.29 11.50 6.79
C LYS A 210 -11.72 11.91 8.21
N GLY A 211 -12.91 12.50 8.32
CA GLY A 211 -13.39 13.10 9.57
C GLY A 211 -12.46 14.22 10.04
N SER A 212 -12.06 14.19 11.30
CA SER A 212 -11.24 15.23 11.92
C SER A 212 -9.74 15.15 11.60
N ILE A 213 -9.27 14.08 10.95
CA ILE A 213 -7.84 13.85 10.69
C ILE A 213 -7.48 14.36 9.30
N LYS A 214 -6.40 15.15 9.21
CA LYS A 214 -5.87 15.61 7.92
C LYS A 214 -5.34 14.41 7.13
N PRO A 215 -5.90 14.09 5.94
CA PRO A 215 -5.54 12.89 5.21
C PRO A 215 -4.06 12.93 4.80
N ASN A 216 -3.38 11.79 4.81
CA ASN A 216 -2.03 11.61 4.27
C ASN A 216 -1.93 10.21 3.65
N LEU A 217 -0.90 10.02 2.82
CA LEU A 217 -0.55 8.75 2.20
C LEU A 217 0.89 8.34 2.55
N LEU A 218 1.37 8.69 3.75
CA LEU A 218 2.75 8.42 4.17
C LEU A 218 3.05 6.92 4.09
N LYS A 219 2.13 6.07 4.57
CA LYS A 219 2.28 4.62 4.51
C LYS A 219 2.38 4.11 3.06
N GLN A 220 1.55 4.62 2.14
CA GLN A 220 1.62 4.23 0.73
C GLN A 220 2.93 4.73 0.10
N GLU A 221 3.33 5.95 0.39
CA GLU A 221 4.57 6.55 -0.09
C GLU A 221 5.79 5.72 0.33
N THR A 222 5.89 5.35 1.61
CA THR A 222 7.05 4.66 2.14
C THR A 222 7.03 3.16 1.83
N ALA A 223 5.88 2.49 1.95
CA ALA A 223 5.79 1.06 1.66
C ALA A 223 6.04 0.73 0.17
N SER A 224 5.55 1.56 -0.75
CA SER A 224 5.79 1.37 -2.19
C SER A 224 7.28 1.51 -2.52
N LEU A 225 7.95 2.55 -2.02
CA LEU A 225 9.37 2.77 -2.23
C LEU A 225 10.24 1.68 -1.58
N ALA A 226 9.87 1.25 -0.37
CA ALA A 226 10.56 0.15 0.31
C ALA A 226 10.49 -1.15 -0.52
N CYS A 227 9.32 -1.45 -1.08
CA CYS A 227 9.15 -2.63 -1.94
C CYS A 227 10.01 -2.53 -3.22
N VAL A 228 10.06 -1.36 -3.87
CA VAL A 228 10.94 -1.11 -5.04
C VAL A 228 12.41 -1.34 -4.67
N LEU A 229 12.87 -0.76 -3.57
CA LEU A 229 14.24 -0.92 -3.10
C LEU A 229 14.57 -2.38 -2.83
N ARG A 230 13.69 -3.14 -2.16
CA ARG A 230 13.90 -4.58 -1.94
C ARG A 230 14.00 -5.36 -3.24
N ILE A 231 13.16 -5.04 -4.23
CA ILE A 231 13.22 -5.68 -5.56
C ILE A 231 14.59 -5.42 -6.19
N PHE A 232 15.01 -4.16 -6.27
CA PHE A 232 16.28 -3.81 -6.93
C PHE A 232 17.51 -4.31 -6.18
N PHE A 233 17.57 -4.21 -4.86
CA PHE A 233 18.66 -4.79 -4.08
C PHE A 233 18.71 -6.31 -4.25
N LYS A 234 17.55 -7.01 -4.26
CA LYS A 234 17.53 -8.46 -4.48
C LYS A 234 17.97 -8.82 -5.90
N MET A 235 17.55 -8.05 -6.92
CA MET A 235 17.97 -8.25 -8.31
C MET A 235 19.47 -8.01 -8.51
N TYR A 236 20.03 -6.95 -7.92
CA TYR A 236 21.46 -6.65 -8.00
C TYR A 236 22.31 -7.66 -7.24
N GLY A 237 21.77 -8.26 -6.18
CA GLY A 237 22.40 -9.35 -5.45
C GLY A 237 22.36 -10.71 -6.14
N ASP A 238 21.53 -10.87 -7.19
CA ASP A 238 21.28 -12.16 -7.83
C ASP A 238 22.22 -12.43 -9.01
N GLU A 239 23.10 -13.41 -8.84
CA GLU A 239 24.06 -13.85 -9.85
C GLU A 239 23.39 -14.39 -11.13
N ASN A 240 22.16 -14.93 -11.04
CA ASN A 240 21.43 -15.39 -12.23
C ASN A 240 20.96 -14.22 -13.12
N ARG A 241 21.03 -12.98 -12.63
CA ARG A 241 20.67 -11.76 -13.37
C ARG A 241 21.89 -10.89 -13.69
N ARG A 242 23.10 -11.44 -13.62
CA ARG A 242 24.35 -10.70 -13.86
C ARG A 242 24.40 -9.98 -15.20
N SER A 243 23.80 -10.54 -16.25
CA SER A 243 23.72 -9.88 -17.57
C SER A 243 22.89 -8.60 -17.57
N ASP A 244 21.94 -8.48 -16.63
CA ASP A 244 21.02 -7.34 -16.53
C ASP A 244 21.45 -6.31 -15.48
N TRP A 245 22.52 -6.59 -14.72
CA TRP A 245 23.01 -5.73 -13.64
C TRP A 245 23.21 -4.26 -14.04
N PRO A 246 23.78 -3.91 -15.22
CA PRO A 246 23.95 -2.51 -15.58
C PRO A 246 22.63 -1.72 -15.57
N GLY A 247 21.53 -2.32 -16.01
CA GLY A 247 20.21 -1.69 -15.97
C GLY A 247 19.61 -1.66 -14.57
N ILE A 248 19.81 -2.71 -13.78
CA ILE A 248 19.33 -2.79 -12.39
C ILE A 248 20.05 -1.77 -11.51
N GLU A 249 21.37 -1.67 -11.64
CA GLU A 249 22.22 -0.73 -10.92
C GLU A 249 21.83 0.71 -11.24
N GLN A 250 21.66 1.03 -12.53
CA GLN A 250 21.24 2.37 -12.95
C GLN A 250 19.94 2.80 -12.26
N GLU A 251 18.92 1.93 -12.26
CA GLU A 251 17.64 2.22 -11.60
C GLU A 251 17.78 2.27 -10.07
N LEU A 252 18.51 1.34 -9.46
CA LEU A 252 18.74 1.31 -8.01
C LEU A 252 19.44 2.59 -7.53
N VAL A 253 20.51 3.00 -8.20
CA VAL A 253 21.27 4.21 -7.88
C VAL A 253 20.38 5.44 -8.06
N GLN A 254 19.58 5.50 -9.14
CA GLN A 254 18.66 6.60 -9.36
C GLN A 254 17.62 6.71 -8.25
N VAL A 255 16.97 5.60 -7.88
CA VAL A 255 15.96 5.57 -6.80
C VAL A 255 16.57 5.94 -5.45
N CYS A 256 17.75 5.43 -5.11
CA CYS A 256 18.46 5.80 -3.87
C CYS A 256 18.80 7.30 -3.82
N LYS A 257 19.31 7.87 -4.93
CA LYS A 257 19.62 9.30 -5.02
C LYS A 257 18.37 10.15 -4.86
N GLU A 258 17.28 9.80 -5.54
CA GLU A 258 15.99 10.50 -5.42
C GLU A 258 15.44 10.42 -3.98
N ALA A 259 15.50 9.24 -3.36
CA ALA A 259 15.04 9.03 -1.98
C ALA A 259 15.81 9.88 -0.97
N LEU A 260 17.15 9.85 -1.03
CA LEU A 260 18.02 10.61 -0.13
C LEU A 260 17.84 12.13 -0.34
N SER A 261 17.81 12.58 -1.59
CA SER A 261 17.57 13.99 -1.90
C SER A 261 16.20 14.45 -1.39
N TYR A 262 15.17 13.62 -1.52
CA TYR A 262 13.85 13.97 -1.04
C TYR A 262 13.79 14.01 0.49
N PHE A 263 14.35 13.02 1.18
CA PHE A 263 14.43 13.03 2.65
C PHE A 263 15.09 14.31 3.18
N LEU A 264 16.19 14.75 2.56
CA LEU A 264 16.88 15.98 2.95
C LEU A 264 16.00 17.22 2.79
N SER A 265 15.10 17.22 1.80
CA SER A 265 14.16 18.33 1.54
C SER A 265 12.95 18.38 2.48
N LEU A 266 12.63 17.28 3.18
CA LEU A 266 11.45 17.20 4.05
C LEU A 266 11.53 18.22 5.20
N GLN A 267 10.47 19.00 5.42
CA GLN A 267 10.44 19.99 6.53
C GLN A 267 9.68 19.49 7.77
N SER A 268 8.80 18.50 7.59
CA SER A 268 8.00 17.94 8.67
C SER A 268 8.74 16.81 9.36
N GLU A 269 8.90 16.91 10.69
CA GLU A 269 9.47 15.87 11.54
C GLU A 269 8.70 14.56 11.41
N ALA A 270 7.37 14.58 11.53
CA ALA A 270 6.54 13.39 11.33
C ALA A 270 6.70 12.74 9.94
N HIS A 271 6.96 13.52 8.89
CA HIS A 271 7.25 12.98 7.55
C HIS A 271 8.66 12.35 7.51
N ARG A 272 9.65 12.97 8.15
CA ARG A 272 10.99 12.40 8.31
C ARG A 272 10.95 11.10 9.11
N ASP A 273 10.20 11.04 10.21
CA ASP A 273 10.04 9.85 11.04
C ASP A 273 9.46 8.68 10.25
N ALA A 274 8.43 8.95 9.42
CA ALA A 274 7.86 7.95 8.53
C ALA A 274 8.88 7.40 7.51
N TRP A 275 9.90 8.20 7.15
CA TRP A 275 10.98 7.84 6.21
C TRP A 275 12.20 7.20 6.88
N THR A 276 12.32 7.21 8.21
CA THR A 276 13.48 6.65 8.91
C THR A 276 13.71 5.18 8.55
N SER A 277 12.65 4.38 8.44
CA SER A 277 12.76 2.97 8.06
C SER A 277 13.29 2.77 6.63
N LEU A 278 13.00 3.69 5.70
CA LEU A 278 13.55 3.65 4.34
C LEU A 278 15.05 3.92 4.34
N LEU A 279 15.51 4.87 5.15
CA LEU A 279 16.94 5.17 5.27
C LEU A 279 17.69 3.99 5.87
N LEU A 280 17.14 3.38 6.93
CA LEU A 280 17.70 2.15 7.49
C LEU A 280 17.78 1.05 6.44
N LEU A 281 16.71 0.82 5.67
CA LEU A 281 16.72 -0.16 4.58
C LEU A 281 17.85 0.11 3.58
N ILE A 282 17.98 1.35 3.09
CA ILE A 282 19.02 1.73 2.11
C ILE A 282 20.41 1.50 2.70
N LEU A 283 20.69 2.09 3.87
CA LEU A 283 22.02 2.04 4.50
C LEU A 283 22.42 0.61 4.88
N THR A 284 21.50 -0.15 5.49
CA THR A 284 21.75 -1.55 5.85
C THR A 284 22.00 -2.42 4.62
N ARG A 285 21.30 -2.20 3.52
CA ARG A 285 21.52 -2.98 2.29
C ARG A 285 22.84 -2.60 1.61
N LEU A 286 23.18 -1.31 1.55
CA LEU A 286 24.47 -0.85 1.02
C LEU A 286 25.66 -1.38 1.84
N LEU A 287 25.58 -1.36 3.17
CA LEU A 287 26.66 -1.88 4.04
C LEU A 287 26.89 -3.39 3.91
N LYS A 288 25.88 -4.14 3.45
CA LYS A 288 25.97 -5.59 3.23
C LYS A 288 26.45 -5.97 1.83
N MET A 289 26.51 -5.02 0.91
CA MET A 289 27.04 -5.28 -0.42
C MET A 289 28.55 -5.50 -0.32
N SER A 290 29.05 -6.51 -1.02
CA SER A 290 30.48 -6.79 -1.07
C SER A 290 31.21 -5.76 -1.95
N ASP A 291 32.42 -5.36 -1.53
CA ASP A 291 33.26 -4.34 -2.21
C ASP A 291 33.53 -4.51 -3.72
N PRO A 292 33.52 -5.71 -4.35
CA PRO A 292 33.72 -5.80 -5.81
C PRO A 292 32.50 -5.39 -6.65
N ARG A 293 31.44 -4.83 -6.04
CA ARG A 293 30.16 -4.51 -6.68
C ARG A 293 29.72 -3.06 -6.47
#